data_AF-A0A367JJN7-F1
#
_entry.id   AF-A0A367JJN7-F1
#
_cell.length_a   1.000
_cell.length_b   1.000
_cell.length_c   1.000
_cell.angle_alpha   90.00
_cell.angle_beta   90.00
_cell.angle_gamma   90.00
#
_symmetry.space_group_name_H-M   'P 1'
#
loop_
_entity.id
_entity.type
_entity.pdbx_description
1 polymer ?
#
loop_
_entity_poly.entity_id
_entity_poly.type
_entity_poly.pdbx_seq_one_letter_code
_entity_poly.pdbx_strand_id
1 'polypeptide(L)'
;MSVSNSQGINTLLDAEREAAKIVQKAKQYRVQRAKEARSEAAKEIENIKAQKNEEYQNFIAQNSGQSDQSLGKVDEETEAKIQEIRKAAAEKKQDAIELMLKSIVSVDPKPHVNARA
;
A
#
# COMPACT_ATOMS: atom_id res chain seq x y z
N MET A 1 -76.91 -24.26 -38.26
CA MET A 1 -76.28 -23.05 -37.69
C MET A 1 -74.94 -23.44 -37.05
N SER A 2 -73.87 -23.52 -37.85
CA SER A 2 -72.52 -23.95 -37.44
C SER A 2 -71.59 -22.80 -37.03
N VAL A 3 -72.14 -21.58 -36.91
CA VAL A 3 -71.39 -20.33 -36.71
C VAL A 3 -70.93 -20.17 -35.25
N SER A 4 -71.64 -20.74 -34.28
CA SER A 4 -71.28 -20.64 -32.85
C SER A 4 -70.05 -21.46 -32.47
N ASN A 5 -69.73 -22.52 -33.23
CA ASN A 5 -68.60 -23.41 -32.92
C ASN A 5 -67.27 -22.84 -33.44
N SER A 6 -67.29 -22.08 -34.54
CA SER A 6 -66.08 -21.44 -35.09
C SER A 6 -65.66 -20.21 -34.29
N GLN A 7 -66.60 -19.44 -33.74
CA GLN A 7 -66.28 -18.25 -32.92
C GLN A 7 -65.48 -18.62 -31.66
N GLY A 8 -65.92 -19.67 -30.94
CA GLY A 8 -65.27 -20.15 -29.71
C GLY A 8 -63.85 -20.68 -29.96
N ILE A 9 -63.65 -21.41 -31.05
CA ILE A 9 -62.33 -21.92 -31.46
C ILE A 9 -61.37 -20.77 -31.78
N ASN A 10 -61.83 -19.73 -32.48
CA ASN A 10 -60.98 -18.56 -32.78
C ASN A 10 -60.55 -17.82 -31.51
N THR A 11 -61.44 -17.63 -30.54
CA THR A 11 -61.07 -17.04 -29.23
C THR A 11 -60.03 -17.87 -28.47
N LEU A 12 -60.10 -19.21 -28.53
CA LEU A 12 -59.11 -20.07 -27.89
C LEU A 12 -57.75 -20.00 -28.59
N LEU A 13 -57.74 -19.95 -29.93
CA LEU A 13 -56.50 -19.79 -30.72
C LEU A 13 -55.83 -18.44 -30.46
N ASP A 14 -56.61 -17.36 -30.32
CA ASP A 14 -56.05 -16.05 -30.00
C ASP A 14 -55.51 -16.00 -28.56
N ALA A 15 -56.21 -16.61 -27.60
CA ALA A 15 -55.70 -16.77 -26.23
C ALA A 15 -54.39 -17.59 -26.18
N GLU A 16 -54.28 -18.66 -26.98
CA GLU A 16 -53.07 -19.46 -27.09
C GLU A 16 -51.89 -18.65 -27.66
N ARG A 17 -52.15 -17.82 -28.69
CA ARG A 17 -51.14 -16.91 -29.25
C ARG A 17 -50.69 -15.86 -28.24
N GLU A 18 -51.60 -15.29 -27.47
CA GLU A 18 -51.26 -14.33 -26.41
C GLU A 18 -50.45 -14.99 -25.29
N ALA A 19 -50.85 -16.18 -24.83
CA ALA A 19 -50.09 -16.94 -23.84
C ALA A 19 -48.68 -17.25 -24.34
N ALA A 20 -48.53 -17.68 -25.60
CA ALA A 20 -47.23 -17.94 -26.21
C ALA A 20 -46.35 -16.68 -26.25
N LYS A 21 -46.92 -15.52 -26.61
CA LYS A 21 -46.22 -14.22 -26.60
C LYS A 21 -45.75 -13.83 -25.20
N ILE A 22 -46.59 -14.03 -24.18
CA ILE A 22 -46.24 -13.73 -22.78
C ILE A 22 -45.04 -14.59 -22.35
N VAL A 23 -45.09 -15.90 -22.62
CA VAL A 23 -43.99 -16.82 -22.28
C VAL A 23 -42.71 -16.46 -23.03
N GLN A 24 -42.80 -16.09 -24.32
CA GLN A 24 -41.63 -15.69 -25.11
C GLN A 24 -41.01 -14.40 -24.57
N LYS A 25 -41.81 -13.39 -24.23
CA LYS A 25 -41.34 -12.16 -23.56
C LYS A 25 -40.65 -12.47 -22.24
N ALA A 26 -41.23 -13.34 -21.41
CA ALA A 26 -40.61 -13.73 -20.14
C ALA A 26 -39.25 -14.43 -20.33
N LYS A 27 -39.14 -15.33 -21.32
CA LYS A 27 -37.87 -15.98 -21.67
C LYS A 27 -36.82 -14.98 -22.15
N GLN A 28 -37.20 -14.05 -23.04
CA GLN A 28 -36.31 -12.99 -23.54
C GLN A 28 -35.85 -12.07 -22.40
N TYR A 29 -36.77 -11.64 -21.53
CA TYR A 29 -36.46 -10.83 -20.37
C TYR A 29 -35.45 -11.50 -19.44
N ARG A 30 -35.62 -12.80 -19.18
CA ARG A 30 -34.67 -13.57 -18.35
C ARG A 30 -33.27 -13.59 -18.96
N VAL A 31 -33.15 -13.84 -20.26
CA VAL A 31 -31.86 -13.85 -20.97
C VAL A 31 -31.21 -12.46 -20.97
N GLN A 32 -32.01 -11.43 -21.23
CA GLN A 32 -31.56 -10.04 -21.23
C GLN A 32 -31.04 -9.64 -19.85
N ARG A 33 -31.78 -9.94 -18.78
CA ARG A 33 -31.37 -9.64 -17.40
C ARG A 33 -30.09 -10.37 -16.99
N ALA A 34 -29.91 -11.62 -17.44
CA ALA A 34 -28.66 -12.35 -17.21
C ALA A 34 -27.46 -11.71 -17.94
N LYS A 35 -27.68 -11.17 -19.15
CA LYS A 35 -26.65 -10.47 -19.92
C LYS A 35 -26.31 -9.11 -19.29
N GLU A 36 -27.31 -8.37 -18.85
CA GLU A 36 -27.15 -7.10 -18.13
C GLU A 36 -26.34 -7.29 -16.85
N ALA A 37 -26.70 -8.28 -16.02
CA ALA A 37 -25.96 -8.59 -14.79
C ALA A 37 -24.47 -8.89 -15.05
N ARG A 38 -24.15 -9.63 -16.12
CA ARG A 38 -22.76 -9.90 -16.51
C ARG A 38 -22.05 -8.63 -16.97
N SER A 39 -22.71 -7.79 -17.75
CA SER A 39 -22.13 -6.53 -18.24
C SER A 39 -21.91 -5.54 -17.10
N GLU A 40 -22.81 -5.48 -16.13
CA GLU A 40 -22.71 -4.61 -14.97
C GLU A 40 -21.57 -5.06 -14.05
N ALA A 41 -21.47 -6.36 -13.76
CA ALA A 41 -20.35 -6.91 -13.00
C ALA A 41 -19.00 -6.64 -13.69
N ALA A 42 -18.93 -6.76 -15.02
CA ALA A 42 -17.70 -6.45 -15.77
C ALA A 42 -17.31 -4.97 -15.63
N LYS A 43 -18.27 -4.04 -15.71
CA LYS A 43 -18.02 -2.61 -15.51
C LYS A 43 -17.57 -2.31 -14.08
N GLU A 44 -18.18 -2.96 -13.09
CA GLU A 44 -17.80 -2.78 -11.70
C GLU A 44 -16.38 -3.28 -11.42
N ILE A 45 -15.99 -4.42 -12.00
CA ILE A 45 -14.62 -4.92 -11.95
C ILE A 45 -13.63 -3.92 -12.55
N GLU A 46 -13.94 -3.34 -13.72
CA GLU A 46 -13.08 -2.32 -14.34
C GLU A 46 -12.95 -1.07 -13.47
N ASN A 47 -14.05 -0.60 -12.88
CA ASN A 47 -14.04 0.55 -11.98
C ASN A 47 -13.19 0.29 -10.73
N ILE A 48 -13.36 -0.88 -10.09
CA ILE A 48 -12.56 -1.27 -8.92
C ILE A 48 -11.08 -1.38 -9.31
N LYS A 49 -10.77 -1.95 -10.46
CA LYS A 49 -9.39 -2.06 -10.95
C LYS A 49 -8.78 -0.68 -11.18
N ALA A 50 -9.52 0.26 -11.77
CA ALA A 50 -9.07 1.63 -11.97
C ALA A 50 -8.81 2.34 -10.62
N GLN A 51 -9.75 2.25 -9.68
CA GLN A 51 -9.61 2.82 -8.34
C GLN A 51 -8.41 2.24 -7.60
N LYS A 52 -8.24 0.91 -7.60
CA LYS A 52 -7.11 0.25 -6.93
C LYS A 52 -5.78 0.61 -7.58
N ASN A 53 -5.74 0.78 -8.89
CA ASN A 53 -4.54 1.24 -9.57
C ASN A 53 -4.21 2.69 -9.19
N GLU A 54 -5.21 3.57 -9.12
CA GLU A 54 -5.02 4.95 -8.67
C GLU A 54 -4.52 5.03 -7.22
N GLU A 55 -5.15 4.27 -6.30
CA GLU A 55 -4.68 4.12 -4.91
C GLU A 55 -3.22 3.63 -4.87
N TYR A 56 -2.88 2.64 -5.69
CA TYR A 56 -1.53 2.10 -5.76
C TYR A 56 -0.51 3.11 -6.29
N GLN A 57 -0.85 3.87 -7.33
CA GLN A 57 0.02 4.92 -7.86
C GLN A 57 0.21 6.05 -6.83
N ASN A 58 -0.85 6.46 -6.14
CA ASN A 58 -0.76 7.44 -5.06
C ASN A 58 0.11 6.94 -3.89
N PHE A 59 -0.02 5.66 -3.53
CA PHE A 59 0.83 5.04 -2.52
C PHE A 59 2.31 5.04 -2.96
N ILE A 60 2.60 4.68 -4.21
CA ILE A 60 3.96 4.77 -4.74
C ILE A 60 4.47 6.21 -4.71
N ALA A 61 3.68 7.18 -5.17
CA ALA A 61 4.10 8.58 -5.21
C ALA A 61 4.43 9.11 -3.81
N GLN A 62 3.62 8.75 -2.80
CA GLN A 62 3.88 9.14 -1.41
C GLN A 62 5.10 8.43 -0.80
N ASN A 63 5.25 7.12 -1.03
CA ASN A 63 6.34 6.35 -0.43
C ASN A 63 7.68 6.49 -1.16
N SER A 64 7.67 6.73 -2.47
CA SER A 64 8.91 6.90 -3.26
C SER A 64 9.70 8.13 -2.80
N GLY A 65 9.02 9.22 -2.43
CA GLY A 65 9.67 10.41 -1.86
C GLY A 65 10.05 10.29 -0.38
N GLN A 66 9.52 9.29 0.33
CA GLN A 66 9.78 9.12 1.77
C GLN A 66 11.22 8.68 2.05
N SER A 67 11.83 7.93 1.12
CA SER A 67 13.24 7.53 1.24
C SER A 67 14.16 8.76 1.22
N ASP A 68 13.94 9.68 0.28
CA ASP A 68 14.77 10.88 0.13
C ASP A 68 14.60 11.84 1.32
N GLN A 69 13.37 12.01 1.82
CA GLN A 69 13.13 12.81 3.03
C GLN A 69 13.76 12.19 4.27
N SER A 70 13.76 10.85 4.39
CA SER A 70 14.39 10.16 5.51
C SER A 70 15.91 10.30 5.46
N LEU A 71 16.51 10.21 4.27
CA LEU A 71 17.95 10.39 4.08
C LEU A 71 18.38 11.80 4.45
N GLY A 72 17.69 12.84 3.99
CA GLY A 72 18.02 14.23 4.34
C GLY A 72 18.01 14.49 5.85
N LYS A 73 17.01 13.96 6.58
CA LYS A 73 16.96 14.09 8.06
C LYS A 73 18.10 13.34 8.75
N VAL A 74 18.44 12.14 8.27
CA VAL A 74 19.56 11.36 8.81
C VAL A 74 20.88 12.09 8.57
N ASP A 75 21.06 12.69 7.40
CA ASP A 75 22.27 13.47 7.06
C ASP A 75 22.39 14.72 7.96
N GLU A 76 21.31 15.46 8.16
CA GLU A 76 21.26 16.61 9.08
C GLU A 76 21.62 16.22 10.52
N GLU A 77 21.00 15.16 11.05
CA GLU A 77 21.32 14.65 12.39
C GLU A 77 22.75 14.14 12.50
N THR A 78 23.27 13.51 11.44
CA THR A 78 24.64 12.99 11.41
C THR A 78 25.65 14.13 11.43
N GLU A 79 25.44 15.18 10.63
CA GLU A 79 26.32 16.35 10.62
C GLU A 79 26.27 17.07 11.96
N ALA A 80 25.09 17.21 12.58
CA ALA A 80 24.95 17.78 13.92
C ALA A 80 25.75 16.99 14.97
N LYS A 81 25.64 15.65 14.97
CA LYS A 81 26.42 14.78 15.87
C LYS A 81 27.92 14.85 15.60
N ILE A 82 28.35 14.92 14.34
CA ILE A 82 29.76 15.10 13.99
C ILE A 82 30.30 16.42 14.54
N GLN A 83 29.54 17.51 14.43
CA GLN A 83 29.93 18.80 14.99
C GLN A 83 30.03 18.77 16.51
N GLU A 84 29.09 18.12 17.18
CA GLU A 84 29.13 17.92 18.63
C GLU A 84 30.38 17.13 19.06
N ILE A 85 30.67 16.01 18.40
CA ILE A 85 31.86 15.19 18.66
C ILE A 85 33.14 16.00 18.44
N ARG A 86 33.23 16.76 17.35
CA ARG A 86 34.40 17.62 17.06
C ARG A 86 34.59 18.68 18.13
N LYS A 87 33.51 19.30 18.61
CA LYS A 87 33.56 20.30 19.68
C LYS A 87 34.02 19.68 20.99
N ALA A 88 33.43 18.56 21.40
CA ALA A 88 33.83 17.85 22.62
C ALA A 88 35.30 17.39 22.56
N ALA A 89 35.74 16.89 21.40
CA ALA A 89 37.13 16.51 21.19
C ALA A 89 38.07 17.72 21.29
N ALA A 90 37.71 18.88 20.70
CA ALA A 90 38.50 20.09 20.78
C ALA A 90 38.61 20.62 22.22
N GLU A 91 37.50 20.60 22.97
CA GLU A 91 37.45 21.02 24.38
C GLU A 91 38.32 20.13 25.27
N LYS A 92 38.30 18.81 25.08
CA LYS A 92 39.02 17.84 25.91
C LYS A 92 40.42 17.48 25.41
N LYS A 93 40.81 17.98 24.24
CA LYS A 93 42.13 17.68 23.64
C LYS A 93 43.27 18.06 24.57
N GLN A 94 43.22 19.26 25.16
CA GLN A 94 44.32 19.74 25.98
C GLN A 94 44.43 18.95 27.29
N ASP A 95 43.30 18.71 27.96
CA ASP A 95 43.23 17.88 29.17
C ASP A 95 43.80 16.47 28.93
N ALA A 96 43.46 15.86 27.79
CA ALA A 96 43.95 14.52 27.43
C ALA A 96 45.46 14.50 27.15
N ILE A 97 45.98 15.52 26.45
CA ILE A 97 47.42 15.66 26.18
C ILE A 97 48.18 15.85 27.49
N GLU A 98 47.69 16.71 28.39
CA GLU A 98 48.33 16.96 29.67
C GLU A 98 48.37 15.69 30.54
N LEU A 99 47.25 14.96 30.62
CA LEU A 99 47.20 13.69 31.34
C LEU A 99 48.18 12.66 30.78
N MET A 100 48.27 12.57 29.45
CA MET A 100 49.17 11.64 28.77
C MET A 100 50.64 12.02 29.03
N LEU A 101 51.00 13.30 28.89
CA LEU A 101 52.35 13.80 29.19
C LEU A 101 52.71 13.58 30.66
N LYS A 102 51.81 13.89 31.60
CA LYS A 102 52.03 13.67 33.03
C LYS A 102 52.28 12.19 33.33
N SER A 103 51.51 11.29 32.72
CA SER A 103 51.66 9.85 32.90
C SER A 103 52.97 9.32 32.31
N ILE A 104 53.43 9.87 31.17
CA ILE A 104 54.70 9.50 30.54
C ILE A 104 55.91 10.00 31.34
N VAL A 105 55.84 11.23 31.86
CA VAL A 105 56.96 11.86 32.59
C VAL A 105 57.03 11.41 34.06
N SER A 106 55.91 10.96 34.65
CA SER A 106 55.84 10.46 36.02
C SER A 106 56.42 9.04 36.13
N VAL A 107 57.74 8.93 36.24
CA VAL A 107 58.42 7.66 36.50
C VAL A 107 58.27 7.31 37.99
N ASP A 108 57.57 6.21 38.29
CA ASP A 108 57.45 5.62 39.63
C ASP A 108 58.25 4.30 39.68
N PRO A 109 59.57 4.36 39.93
CA PRO A 109 60.42 3.18 39.93
C PRO A 109 60.09 2.33 41.16
N LYS A 110 59.33 1.27 40.95
CA LYS A 110 59.06 0.28 41.98
C LYS A 110 60.00 -0.92 41.82
N PRO A 111 60.58 -1.43 42.92
CA PRO A 111 61.34 -2.67 42.87
C PRO A 111 60.43 -3.77 42.33
N HIS A 112 60.99 -4.63 41.48
CA HIS A 112 60.28 -5.79 40.98
C HIS A 112 59.77 -6.61 42.18
N VAL A 113 58.58 -7.20 42.07
CA VAL A 113 57.90 -7.89 43.18
C VAL A 113 58.72 -9.01 43.87
N ASN A 114 59.80 -9.44 43.23
CA ASN A 114 60.71 -10.49 43.72
C ASN A 114 62.11 -9.96 44.13
N ALA A 115 62.32 -8.65 44.20
CA ALA A 115 63.58 -8.08 44.64
C ALA A 115 63.78 -8.40 46.14
N ARG A 116 64.78 -9.23 46.46
CA ARG A 116 65.25 -9.42 47.84
C ARG A 116 66.32 -8.37 48.14
N ALA A 117 66.31 -7.86 49.37
CA ALA A 117 67.27 -6.87 49.88
C ALA A 117 68.73 -7.33 49.75
#